data_AF-A0AAD7DZN8-F1
#
_entry.id   AF-A0AAD7DZN8-F1
#
_cell.length_a   1.000
_cell.length_b   1.000
_cell.length_c   1.000
_cell.angle_alpha   90.00
_cell.angle_beta   90.00
_cell.angle_gamma   90.00
#
_symmetry.space_group_name_H-M   'P 1'
#
loop_
_entity.id
_entity.type
_entity.pdbx_description
1 polymer ?
#
loop_
_entity_poly.entity_id
_entity_poly.type
_entity_poly.pdbx_seq_one_letter_code
_entity_poly.pdbx_strand_id
1 'polypeptide(L)'
;MKAAQRRGPTPLPPAVTTLDPVRMTGANFFDISQSSLNSANYFRRIRPKQVTDAHQRQYGDQIQMAEGAFPPDTRGFLYYHSVPNQSPLGGGVRFRVAQSPDAHGFLAGHDLLMEHGLPWHIPIWQLCSRRAHTNLLTVLKADGFAPPEMLLASEKLNISNDSVLVTALGQPWVVRWNWEFSRVYFTAPDRHAVSTLVNMPWVKTGSAFPTPYSGRGLVSVIRLPDGTLGLRVDKVLQLRRDGVNINTIMPEEGLVVPFRGSLILKQTKMAQDKRMLLVDKVNVACQRLPWLPAKPNPLDVYRHRPLPYDHLHKLGFPEHTPGMLSNPLVLPPLPSKYY
;
A
#
# COMPACT_ATOMS: atom_id res chain seq x y z
N MET A 1 -3.02 -22.45 -30.45
CA MET A 1 -3.09 -21.65 -29.21
C MET A 1 -4.47 -21.01 -29.13
N LYS A 2 -5.35 -21.43 -28.20
CA LYS A 2 -6.63 -20.75 -28.00
C LYS A 2 -6.35 -19.39 -27.38
N ALA A 3 -6.76 -18.31 -28.04
CA ALA A 3 -6.69 -16.96 -27.48
C ALA A 3 -7.42 -16.97 -26.13
N ALA A 4 -6.71 -16.64 -25.05
CA ALA A 4 -7.32 -16.51 -23.74
C ALA A 4 -8.45 -15.48 -23.84
N GLN A 5 -9.69 -15.94 -23.68
CA GLN A 5 -10.88 -15.12 -23.78
C GLN A 5 -10.76 -14.00 -22.74
N ARG A 6 -10.56 -12.77 -23.22
CA ARG A 6 -10.37 -11.59 -22.36
C ARG A 6 -11.63 -11.43 -21.50
N ARG A 7 -11.51 -11.66 -20.18
CA ARG A 7 -12.63 -11.53 -19.23
C ARG A 7 -13.17 -10.10 -19.25
N GLY A 8 -14.50 -9.98 -19.24
CA GLY A 8 -15.21 -8.69 -19.20
C GLY A 8 -15.08 -7.97 -17.85
N PRO A 9 -15.69 -6.78 -17.71
CA PRO A 9 -15.74 -6.06 -16.43
C PRO A 9 -16.36 -6.91 -15.31
N THR A 10 -15.83 -6.79 -14.10
CA THR A 10 -16.39 -7.49 -12.93
C THR A 10 -17.70 -6.81 -12.51
N PRO A 11 -18.82 -7.54 -12.36
CA PRO A 11 -20.03 -6.98 -11.77
C PRO A 11 -19.74 -6.45 -10.36
N LEU A 12 -20.28 -5.28 -10.02
CA LEU A 12 -20.21 -4.76 -8.66
C LEU A 12 -21.44 -5.18 -7.86
N PRO A 13 -21.30 -5.38 -6.54
CA PRO A 13 -22.47 -5.48 -5.67
C PRO A 13 -23.37 -4.24 -5.82
N PRO A 14 -24.70 -4.39 -5.83
CA PRO A 14 -25.63 -3.26 -5.94
C PRO A 14 -25.46 -2.19 -4.85
N ALA A 15 -24.90 -2.57 -3.70
CA ALA A 15 -24.56 -1.66 -2.60
C ALA A 15 -23.45 -0.66 -2.96
N VAL A 16 -22.64 -0.92 -3.99
CA VAL A 16 -21.51 -0.05 -4.37
C VAL A 16 -21.99 1.02 -5.36
N THR A 17 -22.70 2.02 -4.83
CA THR A 17 -23.20 3.17 -5.62
C THR A 17 -22.37 4.44 -5.44
N THR A 18 -21.58 4.53 -4.37
CA THR A 18 -20.62 5.60 -4.11
C THR A 18 -19.43 5.03 -3.33
N LEU A 19 -18.27 5.68 -3.47
CA LEU A 19 -17.04 5.45 -2.74
C LEU A 19 -16.67 6.67 -1.87
N ASP A 20 -17.48 7.73 -1.88
CA ASP A 20 -17.30 8.91 -1.04
C ASP A 20 -17.81 8.65 0.38
N PRO A 21 -16.95 8.61 1.41
CA PRO A 21 -17.36 8.41 2.80
C PRO A 21 -18.48 9.35 3.28
N VAL A 22 -18.55 10.57 2.74
CA VAL A 22 -19.53 11.58 3.17
C VAL A 22 -20.92 11.30 2.58
N ARG A 23 -20.98 10.58 1.46
CA ARG A 23 -22.23 10.24 0.76
C ARG A 23 -22.73 8.84 1.09
N MET A 24 -22.01 8.12 1.95
CA MET A 24 -22.39 6.76 2.34
C MET A 24 -23.65 6.73 3.19
N THR A 25 -24.46 5.72 2.94
CA THR A 25 -25.66 5.40 3.70
C THR A 25 -25.67 3.91 4.04
N GLY A 26 -26.62 3.47 4.86
CA GLY A 26 -26.78 2.03 5.16
C GLY A 26 -27.00 1.14 3.94
N ALA A 27 -27.49 1.68 2.82
CA ALA A 27 -27.61 0.94 1.57
C ALA A 27 -26.24 0.55 0.96
N ASN A 28 -25.16 1.22 1.38
CA ASN A 28 -23.80 0.92 0.96
C ASN A 28 -23.09 -0.12 1.84
N PHE A 29 -23.76 -0.61 2.87
CA PHE A 29 -23.23 -1.64 3.77
C PHE A 29 -23.44 -3.04 3.19
N PHE A 30 -22.38 -3.84 3.09
CA PHE A 30 -22.48 -5.20 2.58
C PHE A 30 -21.43 -6.15 3.17
N ASP A 31 -21.70 -7.46 3.03
CA ASP A 31 -20.88 -8.54 3.56
C ASP A 31 -19.96 -9.13 2.47
N ILE A 32 -18.67 -9.22 2.76
CA ILE A 32 -17.67 -9.83 1.88
C ILE A 32 -17.05 -11.11 2.46
N SER A 33 -17.47 -11.58 3.64
CA SER A 33 -16.87 -12.72 4.36
C SER A 33 -16.74 -13.99 3.53
N GLN A 34 -17.70 -14.27 2.65
CA GLN A 34 -17.69 -15.47 1.78
C GLN A 34 -17.21 -15.19 0.35
N SER A 35 -16.62 -14.02 0.13
CA SER A 35 -16.10 -13.62 -1.17
C SER A 35 -14.61 -13.94 -1.31
N SER A 36 -14.16 -14.18 -2.54
CA SER A 36 -12.72 -14.25 -2.85
C SER A 36 -12.18 -12.98 -3.48
N LEU A 37 -10.88 -12.74 -3.26
CA LEU A 37 -10.07 -11.82 -4.03
C LEU A 37 -9.37 -12.57 -5.16
N ASN A 38 -10.05 -12.71 -6.30
CA ASN A 38 -9.34 -13.02 -7.53
C ASN A 38 -9.19 -11.74 -8.35
N SER A 39 -8.01 -11.52 -8.92
CA SER A 39 -7.66 -10.42 -9.85
C SER A 39 -8.66 -10.13 -10.98
N ALA A 40 -9.57 -11.07 -11.24
CA ALA A 40 -10.62 -10.97 -12.25
C ALA A 40 -12.05 -10.89 -11.69
N ASN A 41 -12.25 -11.07 -10.38
CA ASN A 41 -13.57 -11.04 -9.74
C ASN A 41 -13.46 -10.65 -8.26
N TYR A 42 -13.67 -9.38 -7.93
CA TYR A 42 -13.92 -8.98 -6.55
C TYR A 42 -15.30 -9.46 -6.11
N PHE A 43 -15.43 -9.81 -4.84
CA PHE A 43 -16.73 -10.10 -4.20
C PHE A 43 -17.49 -11.29 -4.79
N ARG A 44 -16.80 -12.16 -5.55
CA ARG A 44 -17.43 -13.41 -6.01
C ARG A 44 -17.49 -14.37 -4.83
N ARG A 45 -18.71 -14.70 -4.43
CA ARG A 45 -18.99 -15.73 -3.43
C ARG A 45 -18.34 -17.04 -3.84
N ILE A 46 -17.49 -17.59 -2.97
CA ILE A 46 -16.79 -18.84 -3.22
C ILE A 46 -17.82 -19.96 -3.24
N ARG A 47 -17.81 -20.78 -4.31
CA ARG A 47 -18.55 -22.04 -4.31
C ARG A 47 -17.64 -23.12 -3.69
N PRO A 48 -18.15 -24.02 -2.83
CA PRO A 48 -17.33 -25.01 -2.11
C PRO A 48 -16.42 -25.90 -2.98
N LYS A 49 -16.69 -26.01 -4.29
CA LYS A 49 -15.99 -26.91 -5.23
C LYS A 49 -14.95 -26.24 -6.16
N GLN A 50 -14.60 -24.95 -6.01
CA GLN A 50 -13.76 -24.21 -6.98
C GLN A 50 -12.34 -23.84 -6.53
N VAL A 51 -11.85 -24.38 -5.41
CA VAL A 51 -10.52 -24.03 -4.86
C VAL A 51 -9.44 -24.97 -5.42
N THR A 52 -9.05 -24.83 -6.69
CA THR A 52 -7.95 -25.65 -7.27
C THR A 52 -6.96 -24.90 -8.14
N ASP A 53 -7.12 -23.59 -8.38
CA ASP A 53 -6.24 -22.89 -9.31
C ASP A 53 -4.98 -22.33 -8.62
N ALA A 54 -3.81 -22.89 -8.94
CA ALA A 54 -2.52 -22.47 -8.41
C ALA A 54 -2.18 -21.00 -8.75
N HIS A 55 -2.78 -20.41 -9.79
CA HIS A 55 -2.63 -18.99 -10.12
C HIS A 55 -3.39 -18.05 -9.16
N GLN A 56 -4.40 -18.53 -8.41
CA GLN A 56 -5.03 -17.75 -7.35
C GLN A 56 -4.10 -17.56 -6.14
N ARG A 57 -3.09 -18.42 -5.98
CA ARG A 57 -2.10 -18.31 -4.90
C ARG A 57 -1.19 -17.08 -5.05
N GLN A 58 -1.04 -16.49 -6.23
CA GLN A 58 -0.15 -15.33 -6.38
C GLN A 58 -0.73 -14.05 -5.74
N TYR A 59 -2.06 -13.90 -5.72
CA TYR A 59 -2.75 -12.85 -4.93
C TYR A 59 -3.07 -13.33 -3.52
N GLY A 60 -3.34 -14.63 -3.36
CA GLY A 60 -3.36 -15.29 -2.06
C GLY A 60 -2.06 -15.06 -1.27
N ASP A 61 -0.89 -15.01 -1.89
CA ASP A 61 0.39 -14.81 -1.21
C ASP A 61 0.58 -13.39 -0.64
N GLN A 62 -0.21 -12.39 -1.08
CA GLN A 62 -0.27 -11.08 -0.43
C GLN A 62 -1.15 -11.10 0.83
N ILE A 63 -2.06 -12.08 0.95
CA ILE A 63 -3.13 -12.07 1.96
C ILE A 63 -3.17 -13.37 2.78
N GLN A 64 -2.34 -14.37 2.45
CA GLN A 64 -2.31 -15.81 2.83
C GLN A 64 -3.56 -16.37 3.56
N MET A 65 -4.75 -15.91 3.16
CA MET A 65 -6.03 -16.45 3.63
C MET A 65 -6.08 -17.89 3.14
N ALA A 66 -6.19 -18.83 4.08
CA ALA A 66 -6.02 -20.27 3.88
C ALA A 66 -6.84 -20.87 2.72
N GLU A 67 -7.86 -20.16 2.23
CA GLU A 67 -8.77 -20.59 1.17
C GLU A 67 -9.09 -19.50 0.12
N GLY A 68 -8.38 -18.35 0.15
CA GLY A 68 -8.62 -17.21 -0.75
C GLY A 68 -9.91 -16.42 -0.48
N ALA A 69 -10.59 -16.69 0.63
CA ALA A 69 -11.75 -15.95 1.14
C ALA A 69 -11.34 -14.76 2.03
N PHE A 70 -12.24 -13.80 2.22
CA PHE A 70 -12.11 -12.83 3.32
C PHE A 70 -12.37 -13.49 4.69
N PRO A 71 -11.91 -12.88 5.80
CA PRO A 71 -12.24 -13.36 7.14
C PRO A 71 -13.76 -13.43 7.39
N PRO A 72 -14.23 -14.30 8.30
CA PRO A 72 -15.59 -14.22 8.81
C PRO A 72 -15.95 -12.82 9.33
N ASP A 73 -17.23 -12.47 9.24
CA ASP A 73 -17.79 -11.19 9.71
C ASP A 73 -17.15 -9.93 9.12
N THR A 74 -16.60 -10.03 7.91
CA THR A 74 -16.09 -8.89 7.14
C THR A 74 -17.26 -8.16 6.47
N ARG A 75 -17.99 -7.37 7.25
CA ARG A 75 -19.10 -6.51 6.79
C ARG A 75 -18.72 -5.04 6.89
N GLY A 76 -19.20 -4.22 5.96
CA GLY A 76 -18.86 -2.81 5.97
C GLY A 76 -18.99 -2.13 4.61
N PHE A 77 -18.07 -1.19 4.34
CA PHE A 77 -18.16 -0.24 3.25
C PHE A 77 -16.90 -0.22 2.39
N LEU A 78 -17.05 -0.10 1.07
CA LEU A 78 -15.96 0.29 0.19
C LEU A 78 -15.88 1.80 0.09
N TYR A 79 -14.71 2.38 0.33
CA TYR A 79 -14.49 3.82 0.25
C TYR A 79 -13.20 4.16 -0.48
N TYR A 80 -13.17 5.34 -1.09
CA TYR A 80 -11.95 5.90 -1.64
C TYR A 80 -11.12 6.53 -0.54
N HIS A 81 -9.85 6.16 -0.48
CA HIS A 81 -8.88 6.73 0.44
C HIS A 81 -7.76 7.38 -0.36
N SER A 82 -7.49 8.65 -0.04
CA SER A 82 -6.31 9.38 -0.49
C SER A 82 -5.74 10.16 0.68
N VAL A 83 -4.41 10.23 0.78
CA VAL A 83 -3.76 10.96 1.87
C VAL A 83 -3.57 12.42 1.45
N PRO A 84 -4.04 13.39 2.25
CA PRO A 84 -3.80 14.80 1.97
C PRO A 84 -2.30 15.10 1.83
N ASN A 85 -1.96 16.02 0.93
CA ASN A 85 -0.59 16.45 0.62
C ASN A 85 0.33 15.36 0.05
N GLN A 86 -0.22 14.20 -0.35
CA GLN A 86 0.49 13.19 -1.13
C GLN A 86 0.01 13.20 -2.58
N SER A 87 0.74 12.50 -3.45
CA SER A 87 0.30 12.30 -4.84
C SER A 87 -1.06 11.60 -4.88
N PRO A 88 -2.05 12.12 -5.64
CA PRO A 88 -3.32 11.45 -5.85
C PRO A 88 -3.17 10.02 -6.40
N LEU A 89 -2.04 9.73 -7.07
CA LEU A 89 -1.70 8.40 -7.54
C LEU A 89 -1.48 7.39 -6.41
N GLY A 90 -1.20 7.85 -5.19
CA GLY A 90 -1.13 7.03 -3.98
C GLY A 90 -2.51 6.64 -3.41
N GLY A 91 -3.59 7.20 -3.96
CA GLY A 91 -4.95 6.87 -3.58
C GLY A 91 -5.38 5.48 -4.03
N GLY A 92 -6.49 5.01 -3.45
CA GLY A 92 -7.07 3.72 -3.80
C GLY A 92 -8.36 3.44 -3.05
N VAL A 93 -9.06 2.41 -3.49
CA VAL A 93 -10.26 1.91 -2.83
C VAL A 93 -9.85 0.99 -1.69
N ARG A 94 -10.41 1.19 -0.50
CA ARG A 94 -10.23 0.35 0.69
C ARG A 94 -11.57 -0.21 1.15
N PHE A 95 -11.52 -1.19 2.05
CA PHE A 95 -12.69 -1.72 2.73
C PHE A 95 -12.63 -1.35 4.21
N ARG A 96 -13.69 -0.71 4.72
CA ARG A 96 -13.87 -0.34 6.11
C ARG A 96 -14.80 -1.37 6.76
N VAL A 97 -14.28 -2.19 7.67
CA VAL A 97 -15.07 -3.12 8.46
C VAL A 97 -15.83 -2.34 9.53
N ALA A 98 -17.15 -2.54 9.58
CA ALA A 98 -18.07 -1.83 10.46
C ALA A 98 -19.15 -2.79 11.01
N GLN A 99 -19.63 -2.52 12.23
CA GLN A 99 -20.67 -3.34 12.86
C GLN A 99 -22.09 -2.82 12.61
N SER A 100 -22.26 -1.54 12.27
CA SER A 100 -23.54 -0.93 11.94
C SER A 100 -23.56 -0.35 10.53
N PRO A 101 -24.71 -0.41 9.82
CA PRO A 101 -24.90 0.13 8.49
C PRO A 101 -25.23 1.65 8.54
N ASP A 102 -24.40 2.44 9.21
CA ASP A 102 -24.57 3.89 9.33
C ASP A 102 -23.23 4.64 9.36
N ALA A 103 -23.28 5.97 9.29
CA ALA A 103 -22.09 6.82 9.31
C ALA A 103 -21.27 6.63 10.60
N HIS A 104 -21.95 6.40 11.73
CA HIS A 104 -21.29 6.11 13.00
C HIS A 104 -20.49 4.79 12.92
N GLY A 105 -21.07 3.75 12.33
CA GLY A 105 -20.43 2.46 12.07
C GLY A 105 -19.21 2.59 11.16
N PHE A 106 -19.30 3.41 10.12
CA PHE A 106 -18.14 3.73 9.27
C PHE A 106 -17.01 4.38 10.08
N LEU A 107 -17.32 5.40 10.87
CA LEU A 107 -16.34 6.16 11.65
C LEU A 107 -15.69 5.31 12.76
N ALA A 108 -16.50 4.57 13.51
CA ALA A 108 -16.06 3.66 14.57
C ALA A 108 -15.40 2.37 14.03
N GLY A 109 -15.59 2.08 12.74
CA GLY A 109 -15.00 0.94 12.06
C GLY A 109 -13.48 1.00 11.94
N HIS A 110 -12.91 0.00 11.30
CA HIS A 110 -11.47 -0.07 11.01
C HIS A 110 -11.23 -0.56 9.59
N ASP A 111 -10.07 -0.27 9.03
CA ASP A 111 -9.73 -0.75 7.70
C ASP A 111 -9.49 -2.25 7.76
N LEU A 112 -9.97 -2.98 6.75
CA LEU A 112 -9.61 -4.37 6.56
C LEU A 112 -8.10 -4.47 6.36
N LEU A 113 -7.41 -5.24 7.20
CA LEU A 113 -5.97 -5.40 7.15
C LEU A 113 -5.58 -6.67 6.38
N MET A 114 -4.47 -6.59 5.65
CA MET A 114 -3.76 -7.77 5.15
C MET A 114 -2.91 -8.37 6.28
N GLU A 115 -2.40 -9.59 6.10
CA GLU A 115 -1.61 -10.29 7.14
C GLU A 115 -0.38 -9.51 7.62
N HIS A 116 0.22 -8.75 6.71
CA HIS A 116 1.35 -7.89 7.03
C HIS A 116 0.93 -6.61 7.77
N GLY A 117 -0.35 -6.45 8.07
CA GLY A 117 -0.93 -5.36 8.85
C GLY A 117 -1.18 -4.06 8.09
N LEU A 118 -0.84 -3.99 6.80
CA LEU A 118 -1.23 -2.83 5.98
C LEU A 118 -2.69 -2.97 5.53
N PRO A 119 -3.43 -1.87 5.35
CA PRO A 119 -4.78 -1.93 4.82
C PRO A 119 -4.83 -2.57 3.44
N TRP A 120 -5.82 -3.45 3.28
CA TRP A 120 -6.24 -3.91 1.97
C TRP A 120 -6.67 -2.72 1.13
N HIS A 121 -6.15 -2.63 -0.08
CA HIS A 121 -6.51 -1.56 -1.01
C HIS A 121 -6.38 -2.00 -2.47
N ILE A 122 -7.18 -1.39 -3.34
CA ILE A 122 -7.03 -1.43 -4.79
C ILE A 122 -6.49 -0.06 -5.22
N PRO A 123 -5.21 0.04 -5.60
CA PRO A 123 -4.60 1.33 -5.92
C PRO A 123 -5.17 1.90 -7.22
N ILE A 124 -5.20 3.23 -7.31
CA ILE A 124 -5.81 3.95 -8.45
C ILE A 124 -5.22 3.55 -9.80
N TRP A 125 -3.90 3.34 -9.88
CA TRP A 125 -3.24 2.91 -11.12
C TRP A 125 -3.80 1.57 -11.62
N GLN A 126 -4.22 0.68 -10.71
CA GLN A 126 -4.83 -0.60 -11.06
C GLN A 126 -6.27 -0.41 -11.53
N LEU A 127 -7.02 0.51 -10.90
CA LEU A 127 -8.37 0.88 -11.31
C LEU A 127 -8.39 1.45 -12.73
N CYS A 128 -7.39 2.25 -13.09
CA CYS A 128 -7.24 2.85 -14.41
C CYS A 128 -6.78 1.84 -15.48
N SER A 129 -5.83 0.95 -15.15
CA SER A 129 -5.17 0.09 -16.14
C SER A 129 -5.88 -1.23 -16.42
N ARG A 130 -6.82 -1.67 -15.56
CA ARG A 130 -7.45 -3.00 -15.67
C ARG A 130 -8.91 -2.94 -16.05
N ARG A 131 -9.25 -3.65 -17.13
CA ARG A 131 -10.65 -3.86 -17.57
C ARG A 131 -11.54 -4.51 -16.49
N ALA A 132 -10.97 -5.34 -15.62
CA ALA A 132 -11.72 -5.95 -14.52
C ALA A 132 -12.32 -4.90 -13.56
N HIS A 133 -11.75 -3.70 -13.53
CA HIS A 133 -12.06 -2.63 -12.57
C HIS A 133 -12.92 -1.52 -13.17
N THR A 134 -13.34 -1.66 -14.43
CA THR A 134 -14.08 -0.61 -15.16
C THR A 134 -15.33 -0.15 -14.40
N ASN A 135 -16.10 -1.07 -13.82
CA ASN A 135 -17.31 -0.69 -13.07
C ASN A 135 -16.98 0.12 -11.81
N LEU A 136 -15.91 -0.24 -11.10
CA LEU A 136 -15.46 0.48 -9.90
C LEU A 136 -14.89 1.85 -10.26
N LEU A 137 -14.17 1.93 -11.38
CA LEU A 137 -13.68 3.18 -11.95
C LEU A 137 -14.85 4.10 -12.37
N THR A 138 -15.95 3.55 -12.89
CA THR A 138 -17.15 4.34 -13.21
C THR A 138 -17.74 5.02 -11.99
N VAL A 139 -17.89 4.30 -10.87
CA VAL A 139 -18.36 4.88 -9.59
C VAL A 139 -17.39 5.96 -9.13
N LEU A 140 -16.08 5.67 -9.17
CA LEU A 140 -15.05 6.62 -8.75
C LEU A 140 -15.02 7.91 -9.58
N LYS A 141 -15.30 7.81 -10.88
CA LYS A 141 -15.47 8.96 -11.79
C LYS A 141 -16.73 9.76 -11.44
N ALA A 142 -17.84 9.07 -11.18
CA ALA A 142 -19.10 9.71 -10.80
C ALA A 142 -19.00 10.47 -9.46
N ASP A 143 -18.16 9.97 -8.55
CA ASP A 143 -17.86 10.66 -7.28
C ASP A 143 -16.79 11.76 -7.40
N GLY A 144 -16.20 11.97 -8.58
CA GLY A 144 -15.21 13.03 -8.82
C GLY A 144 -13.79 12.70 -8.32
N PHE A 145 -13.52 11.48 -7.87
CA PHE A 145 -12.20 11.07 -7.37
C PHE A 145 -11.23 10.59 -8.45
N ALA A 146 -11.67 10.55 -9.72
CA ALA A 146 -10.86 10.09 -10.85
C ALA A 146 -10.88 11.09 -12.02
N PRO A 147 -10.39 12.33 -11.82
CA PRO A 147 -10.34 13.32 -12.87
C PRO A 147 -9.41 12.90 -14.02
N PRO A 148 -9.66 13.37 -15.26
CA PRO A 148 -8.99 12.88 -16.47
C PRO A 148 -7.47 12.90 -16.41
N GLU A 149 -6.87 13.93 -15.81
CA GLU A 149 -5.42 14.08 -15.67
C GLU A 149 -4.79 12.97 -14.83
N MET A 150 -5.47 12.49 -13.79
CA MET A 150 -5.02 11.37 -12.97
C MET A 150 -5.12 10.04 -13.72
N LEU A 151 -6.14 9.87 -14.55
CA LEU A 151 -6.27 8.69 -15.42
C LEU A 151 -5.13 8.63 -16.43
N LEU A 152 -4.88 9.75 -17.12
CA LEU A 152 -3.78 9.88 -18.08
C LEU A 152 -2.41 9.66 -17.42
N ALA A 153 -2.22 10.21 -16.22
CA ALA A 153 -1.00 9.98 -15.46
C ALA A 153 -0.85 8.49 -15.10
N SER A 154 -1.93 7.84 -14.66
CA SER A 154 -1.96 6.42 -14.31
C SER A 154 -1.68 5.49 -15.49
N GLU A 155 -2.24 5.78 -16.67
CA GLU A 155 -2.04 4.99 -17.89
C GLU A 155 -0.58 5.03 -18.38
N LYS A 156 0.12 6.14 -18.15
CA LYS A 156 1.55 6.29 -18.47
C LYS A 156 2.44 5.50 -17.52
N LEU A 157 1.92 5.05 -16.38
CA LEU A 157 2.68 4.25 -15.42
C LEU A 157 2.71 2.79 -15.86
N ASN A 158 3.90 2.29 -16.21
CA ASN A 158 4.10 0.86 -16.47
C ASN A 158 4.26 0.06 -15.15
N ILE A 159 3.30 0.20 -14.24
CA ILE A 159 3.30 -0.43 -12.92
C ILE A 159 2.73 -1.85 -13.04
N SER A 160 3.48 -2.85 -12.59
CA SER A 160 3.05 -4.24 -12.45
C SER A 160 2.48 -4.52 -11.06
N ASN A 161 1.89 -5.69 -10.84
CA ASN A 161 1.39 -6.10 -9.51
C ASN A 161 2.46 -6.07 -8.41
N ASP A 162 3.70 -6.35 -8.78
CA ASP A 162 4.83 -6.41 -7.82
C ASP A 162 5.55 -5.07 -7.69
N SER A 163 5.05 -4.03 -8.35
CA SER A 163 5.59 -2.67 -8.23
C SER A 163 5.04 -1.98 -6.98
N VAL A 164 5.87 -1.13 -6.40
CA VAL A 164 5.53 -0.32 -5.23
C VAL A 164 5.44 1.14 -5.67
N LEU A 165 4.38 1.83 -5.26
CA LEU A 165 4.26 3.27 -5.40
C LEU A 165 4.47 3.92 -4.04
N VAL A 166 5.51 4.73 -3.92
CA VAL A 166 5.88 5.46 -2.71
C VAL A 166 5.55 6.94 -2.92
N THR A 167 4.63 7.45 -2.11
CA THR A 167 4.12 8.81 -2.15
C THR A 167 4.54 9.65 -0.96
N ALA A 168 5.27 9.05 -0.01
CA ALA A 168 5.81 9.70 1.17
C ALA A 168 7.02 8.93 1.75
N LEU A 169 7.94 9.65 2.39
CA LEU A 169 9.01 9.02 3.18
C LEU A 169 8.43 8.40 4.45
N GLY A 170 8.91 7.23 4.85
CA GLY A 170 8.38 6.45 5.97
C GLY A 170 7.15 5.61 5.61
N GLN A 171 6.69 5.64 4.36
CA GLN A 171 5.64 4.75 3.86
C GLN A 171 6.21 3.32 3.73
N PRO A 172 5.73 2.33 4.52
CA PRO A 172 6.21 0.97 4.40
C PRO A 172 5.65 0.27 3.15
N TRP A 173 6.42 -0.67 2.61
CA TRP A 173 5.95 -1.64 1.64
C TRP A 173 6.48 -3.03 1.93
N VAL A 174 5.80 -4.04 1.40
CA VAL A 174 6.18 -5.44 1.59
C VAL A 174 7.35 -5.79 0.70
N VAL A 175 8.36 -6.44 1.30
CA VAL A 175 9.46 -7.08 0.58
C VAL A 175 9.49 -8.58 0.87
N ARG A 176 10.02 -9.34 -0.09
CA ARG A 176 10.34 -10.75 0.10
C ARG A 176 11.85 -10.85 0.32
N TRP A 177 12.27 -11.53 1.38
CA TRP A 177 13.70 -11.60 1.74
C TRP A 177 14.54 -12.34 0.72
N ASN A 178 13.91 -13.19 -0.11
CA ASN A 178 14.57 -13.95 -1.15
C ASN A 178 14.65 -13.20 -2.51
N TRP A 179 14.18 -11.94 -2.58
CA TRP A 179 14.20 -11.13 -3.80
C TRP A 179 15.36 -10.14 -3.80
N GLU A 180 16.01 -9.99 -4.96
CA GLU A 180 17.15 -9.07 -5.13
C GLU A 180 16.74 -7.60 -5.06
N PHE A 181 15.58 -7.26 -5.60
CA PHE A 181 15.12 -5.88 -5.68
C PHE A 181 13.60 -5.75 -5.62
N SER A 182 13.14 -4.54 -5.26
CA SER A 182 11.77 -4.09 -5.47
C SER A 182 11.72 -3.09 -6.61
N ARG A 183 10.71 -3.16 -7.47
CA ARG A 183 10.44 -2.10 -8.45
C ARG A 183 9.64 -0.99 -7.78
N VAL A 184 10.26 0.17 -7.57
CA VAL A 184 9.69 1.27 -6.80
C VAL A 184 9.48 2.50 -7.69
N TYR A 185 8.32 3.13 -7.53
CA TYR A 185 7.95 4.39 -8.18
C TYR A 185 7.81 5.45 -7.10
N PHE A 186 8.64 6.48 -7.14
CA PHE A 186 8.54 7.63 -6.23
C PHE A 186 7.72 8.73 -6.92
N THR A 187 6.63 9.19 -6.30
CA THR A 187 5.79 10.26 -6.86
C THR A 187 5.49 11.33 -5.80
N ALA A 188 5.98 12.53 -6.07
CA ALA A 188 5.58 13.73 -5.33
C ALA A 188 4.24 14.27 -5.87
N PRO A 189 3.51 15.09 -5.08
CA PRO A 189 2.17 15.57 -5.47
C PRO A 189 2.08 16.30 -6.82
N ASP A 190 3.13 17.01 -7.19
CA ASP A 190 3.22 17.89 -8.36
C ASP A 190 4.03 17.30 -9.53
N ARG A 191 4.43 16.02 -9.45
CA ARG A 191 5.41 15.44 -10.38
C ARG A 191 5.02 14.05 -10.87
N HIS A 192 5.47 13.76 -12.09
CA HIS A 192 5.45 12.40 -12.62
C HIS A 192 6.27 11.44 -11.75
N ALA A 193 5.81 10.20 -11.66
CA ALA A 193 6.50 9.17 -10.91
C ALA A 193 7.87 8.85 -11.53
N VAL A 194 8.89 8.74 -10.68
CA VAL A 194 10.22 8.28 -11.07
C VAL A 194 10.35 6.81 -10.69
N SER A 195 10.53 5.94 -11.67
CA SER A 195 10.71 4.50 -11.46
C SER A 195 12.17 4.13 -11.25
N THR A 196 12.45 3.24 -10.30
CA THR A 196 13.76 2.61 -10.12
C THR A 196 13.63 1.18 -9.57
N LEU A 197 14.72 0.42 -9.59
CA LEU A 197 14.84 -0.82 -8.80
C LEU A 197 15.60 -0.49 -7.52
N VAL A 198 15.02 -0.82 -6.38
CA VAL A 198 15.69 -0.72 -5.08
C VAL A 198 16.27 -2.09 -4.75
N ASN A 199 17.59 -2.20 -4.68
CA ASN A 199 18.27 -3.40 -4.23
C ASN A 199 18.06 -3.62 -2.74
N MET A 200 17.92 -4.90 -2.39
CA MET A 200 17.86 -5.33 -1.01
C MET A 200 19.29 -5.52 -0.46
N PRO A 201 19.63 -4.91 0.69
CA PRO A 201 21.00 -4.92 1.22
C PRO A 201 21.46 -6.31 1.72
N TRP A 202 20.52 -7.21 1.98
CA TRP A 202 20.79 -8.61 2.36
C TRP A 202 21.04 -9.51 1.15
N VAL A 203 21.12 -8.95 -0.07
CA VAL A 203 21.36 -9.70 -1.30
C VAL A 203 22.78 -9.48 -1.81
N LYS A 204 23.47 -10.57 -2.13
CA LYS A 204 24.75 -10.56 -2.83
C LYS A 204 24.51 -10.60 -4.33
N THR A 205 24.77 -9.48 -4.99
CA THR A 205 24.70 -9.32 -6.44
C THR A 205 25.67 -10.30 -7.13
N GLY A 206 25.22 -10.99 -8.19
CA GLY A 206 26.06 -11.90 -8.97
C GLY A 206 26.28 -13.29 -8.36
N SER A 207 25.57 -13.67 -7.30
CA SER A 207 25.57 -15.04 -6.77
C SER A 207 24.42 -15.87 -7.37
N ALA A 208 24.63 -17.18 -7.55
CA ALA A 208 23.57 -18.13 -7.91
C ALA A 208 22.47 -18.25 -6.83
N PHE A 209 22.79 -17.92 -5.58
CA PHE A 209 21.87 -17.84 -4.45
C PHE A 209 21.93 -16.42 -3.88
N PRO A 210 21.08 -15.48 -4.37
CA PRO A 210 21.24 -14.07 -4.08
C PRO A 210 21.16 -13.74 -2.58
N THR A 211 20.50 -14.56 -1.77
CA THR A 211 20.26 -14.30 -0.34
C THR A 211 20.01 -15.62 0.38
N PRO A 212 20.53 -15.83 1.60
CA PRO A 212 20.24 -17.01 2.41
C PRO A 212 18.90 -16.90 3.15
N TYR A 213 18.13 -15.85 2.93
CA TYR A 213 16.91 -15.56 3.67
C TYR A 213 15.67 -15.75 2.81
N SER A 214 14.63 -16.37 3.38
CA SER A 214 13.28 -16.37 2.84
C SER A 214 12.26 -15.86 3.85
N GLY A 215 11.06 -15.55 3.37
CA GLY A 215 9.99 -14.92 4.14
C GLY A 215 9.72 -13.49 3.67
N ARG A 216 9.12 -12.68 4.55
CA ARG A 216 8.54 -11.38 4.24
C ARG A 216 8.84 -10.36 5.34
N GLY A 217 8.87 -9.09 4.96
CA GLY A 217 8.86 -7.98 5.91
C GLY A 217 8.42 -6.68 5.31
N LEU A 218 8.48 -5.64 6.12
CA LEU A 218 8.16 -4.27 5.75
C LEU A 218 9.42 -3.43 5.76
N VAL A 219 9.58 -2.59 4.74
CA VAL A 219 10.66 -1.61 4.67
C VAL A 219 10.11 -0.26 4.23
N SER A 220 10.83 0.81 4.57
CA SER A 220 10.51 2.16 4.15
C SER A 220 11.77 2.97 3.83
N VAL A 221 11.65 3.96 2.93
CA VAL A 221 12.69 4.97 2.75
C VAL A 221 12.44 6.07 3.77
N ILE A 222 13.42 6.35 4.62
CA ILE A 222 13.35 7.37 5.66
C ILE A 222 14.40 8.46 5.42
N ARG A 223 14.19 9.63 6.04
CA ARG A 223 15.21 10.66 6.16
C ARG A 223 16.01 10.44 7.45
N LEU A 224 17.33 10.49 7.35
CA LEU A 224 18.26 10.36 8.47
C LEU A 224 18.56 11.74 9.11
N PRO A 225 19.12 11.78 10.34
CA PRO A 225 19.40 13.04 11.04
C PRO A 225 20.34 13.99 10.26
N ASP A 226 21.27 13.43 9.48
CA ASP A 226 22.19 14.18 8.62
C ASP A 226 21.54 14.69 7.32
N GLY A 227 20.23 14.49 7.15
CA GLY A 227 19.47 14.89 5.97
C GLY A 227 19.53 13.89 4.80
N THR A 228 20.37 12.86 4.88
CA THR A 228 20.47 11.81 3.86
C THR A 228 19.30 10.83 3.95
N LEU A 229 19.23 9.89 3.01
CA LEU A 229 18.16 8.89 2.96
C LEU A 229 18.67 7.53 3.44
N GLY A 230 17.80 6.77 4.11
CA GLY A 230 18.05 5.40 4.52
C GLY A 230 16.92 4.47 4.13
N LEU A 231 17.22 3.21 3.81
CA LEU A 231 16.23 2.14 3.73
C LEU A 231 16.18 1.47 5.11
N ARG A 232 15.03 1.55 5.78
CA ARG A 232 14.80 0.96 7.09
C ARG A 232 14.00 -0.32 6.96
N VAL A 233 14.38 -1.36 7.70
CA VAL A 233 13.53 -2.52 7.97
C VAL A 233 12.56 -2.14 9.09
N ASP A 234 11.30 -1.94 8.74
CA ASP A 234 10.24 -1.54 9.67
C ASP A 234 9.75 -2.70 10.52
N LYS A 235 9.61 -3.89 9.92
CA LYS A 235 9.09 -5.08 10.58
C LYS A 235 9.55 -6.35 9.89
N VAL A 236 9.91 -7.37 10.67
CA VAL A 236 10.22 -8.71 10.16
C VAL A 236 9.01 -9.61 10.41
N LEU A 237 8.26 -9.93 9.34
CA LEU A 237 7.01 -10.69 9.45
C LEU A 237 7.26 -12.20 9.48
N GLN A 238 8.19 -12.65 8.65
CA GLN A 238 8.63 -14.04 8.58
C GLN A 238 10.08 -14.03 8.12
N LEU A 239 10.97 -14.71 8.82
CA LEU A 239 12.35 -14.87 8.41
C LEU A 239 12.76 -16.32 8.59
N ARG A 240 13.23 -16.94 7.52
CA ARG A 240 13.88 -18.25 7.55
C ARG A 240 15.26 -18.11 6.94
N ARG A 241 16.23 -18.80 7.54
CA ARG A 241 17.58 -18.89 7.02
C ARG A 241 17.73 -20.24 6.33
N ASP A 242 17.74 -20.21 5.01
CA ASP A 242 17.77 -21.41 4.17
C ASP A 242 19.21 -21.74 3.69
N GLY A 243 20.20 -20.90 4.04
CA GLY A 243 21.59 -21.08 3.61
C GLY A 243 22.65 -20.65 4.63
N VAL A 244 23.87 -21.17 4.44
CA VAL A 244 25.04 -20.99 5.33
C VAL A 244 25.86 -19.74 4.98
N ASN A 245 25.40 -18.89 4.04
CA ASN A 245 26.19 -17.73 3.62
C ASN A 245 26.32 -16.71 4.76
N ILE A 246 27.50 -16.65 5.38
CA ILE A 246 27.80 -15.83 6.57
C ILE A 246 28.05 -14.35 6.25
N ASN A 247 28.19 -13.99 4.96
CA ASN A 247 28.61 -12.65 4.53
C ASN A 247 27.45 -11.78 4.00
N THR A 248 26.22 -12.04 4.45
CA THR A 248 25.05 -11.21 4.11
C THR A 248 24.47 -10.58 5.36
N ILE A 249 24.09 -9.32 5.28
CA ILE A 249 23.44 -8.60 6.38
C ILE A 249 22.11 -9.29 6.66
N MET A 250 21.86 -9.65 7.92
CA MET A 250 20.57 -10.22 8.32
C MET A 250 19.51 -9.12 8.39
N PRO A 251 18.32 -9.31 7.80
CA PRO A 251 17.23 -8.35 7.94
C PRO A 251 16.70 -8.40 9.39
N GLU A 252 16.89 -7.31 10.12
CA GLU A 252 16.45 -7.15 11.51
C GLU A 252 15.61 -5.88 11.65
N GLU A 253 14.63 -5.88 12.56
CA GLU A 253 13.80 -4.69 12.79
C GLU A 253 14.67 -3.51 13.26
N GLY A 254 14.44 -2.34 12.66
CA GLY A 254 15.24 -1.15 12.93
C GLY A 254 16.58 -1.10 12.19
N LEU A 255 16.98 -2.14 11.44
CA LEU A 255 18.13 -2.07 10.54
C LEU A 255 17.93 -0.92 9.56
N VAL A 256 18.90 0.00 9.49
CA VAL A 256 18.94 1.10 8.52
C VAL A 256 20.20 0.96 7.69
N VAL A 257 20.03 0.94 6.37
CA VAL A 257 21.15 1.03 5.43
C VAL A 257 21.08 2.33 4.63
N PRO A 258 22.22 2.98 4.34
CA PRO A 258 22.23 4.19 3.53
C PRO A 258 21.60 3.98 2.15
N PHE A 259 20.59 4.79 1.80
CA PHE A 259 19.91 4.76 0.51
C PHE A 259 20.70 5.52 -0.55
N ARG A 260 21.83 4.93 -0.94
CA ARG A 260 22.78 5.49 -1.93
C ARG A 260 22.57 4.88 -3.31
N GLY A 261 23.26 5.40 -4.32
CA GLY A 261 23.20 4.90 -5.70
C GLY A 261 23.53 3.40 -5.87
N SER A 262 24.22 2.78 -4.91
CA SER A 262 24.43 1.32 -4.87
C SER A 262 23.14 0.53 -4.62
N LEU A 263 22.18 1.10 -3.87
CA LEU A 263 20.85 0.53 -3.68
C LEU A 263 19.89 0.87 -4.84
N ILE A 264 20.28 1.76 -5.74
CA ILE A 264 19.45 2.17 -6.88
C ILE A 264 20.00 1.48 -8.14
N LEU A 265 19.36 0.38 -8.54
CA LEU A 265 19.63 -0.27 -9.81
C LEU A 265 18.75 0.30 -10.92
N LYS A 266 19.36 0.37 -12.10
CA LYS A 266 18.63 0.01 -13.32
C LYS A 266 19.51 -0.91 -14.15
N GLN A 267 18.85 -1.87 -14.81
CA GLN A 267 19.35 -2.88 -15.77
C GLN A 267 20.87 -2.91 -15.98
N THR A 268 21.47 -4.08 -15.80
CA THR A 268 22.91 -4.43 -15.88
C THR A 268 23.70 -3.93 -17.11
N LYS A 269 23.06 -3.22 -18.05
CA LYS A 269 23.64 -2.64 -19.27
C LYS A 269 23.63 -1.10 -19.30
N MET A 270 23.31 -0.41 -18.21
CA MET A 270 23.27 1.07 -18.17
C MET A 270 24.67 1.68 -17.99
N ALA A 271 25.01 2.66 -18.84
CA ALA A 271 26.24 3.45 -18.73
C ALA A 271 26.26 4.29 -17.43
N GLN A 272 27.46 4.57 -16.91
CA GLN A 272 27.67 5.18 -15.59
C GLN A 272 27.07 6.59 -15.46
N ASP A 273 27.20 7.41 -16.50
CA ASP A 273 26.61 8.75 -16.61
C ASP A 273 25.08 8.71 -16.46
N LYS A 274 24.43 7.79 -17.18
CA LYS A 274 22.97 7.58 -17.11
C LYS A 274 22.54 7.07 -15.74
N ARG A 275 23.39 6.27 -15.08
CA ARG A 275 23.15 5.79 -13.71
C ARG A 275 23.20 6.94 -12.71
N MET A 276 24.20 7.80 -12.79
CA MET A 276 24.31 8.98 -11.92
C MET A 276 23.09 9.90 -12.08
N LEU A 277 22.69 10.18 -13.33
CA LEU A 277 21.49 10.97 -13.61
C LEU A 277 20.22 10.34 -13.04
N LEU A 278 20.10 9.01 -13.04
CA LEU A 278 18.96 8.32 -12.42
C LEU A 278 18.99 8.46 -10.89
N VAL A 279 20.15 8.28 -10.26
CA VAL A 279 20.33 8.46 -8.82
C VAL A 279 19.92 9.87 -8.42
N ASP A 280 20.36 10.88 -9.16
CA ASP A 280 19.99 12.27 -8.91
C ASP A 280 18.48 12.48 -9.06
N LYS A 281 17.85 11.93 -10.11
CA LYS A 281 16.39 11.99 -10.28
C LYS A 281 15.63 11.35 -9.13
N VAL A 282 16.09 10.19 -8.63
CA VAL A 282 15.47 9.50 -7.50
C VAL A 282 15.66 10.30 -6.21
N ASN A 283 16.86 10.83 -5.97
CA ASN A 283 17.15 11.66 -4.80
C ASN A 283 16.29 12.93 -4.79
N VAL A 284 16.21 13.64 -5.92
CA VAL A 284 15.36 14.83 -6.07
C VAL A 284 13.89 14.48 -5.86
N ALA A 285 13.42 13.35 -6.39
CA ALA A 285 12.05 12.90 -6.14
C ALA A 285 11.80 12.63 -4.66
N CYS A 286 12.69 11.89 -3.99
CA CYS A 286 12.58 11.54 -2.58
C CYS A 286 12.66 12.77 -1.66
N GLN A 287 13.48 13.76 -1.99
CA GLN A 287 13.61 15.00 -1.20
C GLN A 287 12.30 15.80 -1.13
N ARG A 288 11.44 15.67 -2.16
CA ARG A 288 10.14 16.35 -2.25
C ARG A 288 8.99 15.54 -1.67
N LEU A 289 9.22 14.27 -1.34
CA LEU A 289 8.18 13.46 -0.73
C LEU A 289 7.85 14.02 0.66
N PRO A 290 6.55 14.13 1.00
CA PRO A 290 6.16 14.47 2.36
C PRO A 290 6.70 13.42 3.32
N TRP A 291 7.04 13.84 4.53
CA TRP A 291 7.51 12.94 5.57
C TRP A 291 6.33 12.40 6.37
N LEU A 292 6.23 11.08 6.45
CA LEU A 292 5.40 10.41 7.42
C LEU A 292 6.26 10.14 8.66
N PRO A 293 5.95 10.78 9.80
CA PRO A 293 6.73 10.60 11.01
C PRO A 293 6.75 9.12 11.40
N ALA A 294 7.90 8.66 11.89
CA ALA A 294 8.02 7.32 12.45
C ALA A 294 7.08 7.22 13.65
N LYS A 295 5.96 6.52 13.47
CA LYS A 295 5.06 6.17 14.56
C LYS A 295 5.59 4.92 15.27
N PRO A 296 5.31 4.74 16.58
CA PRO A 296 5.70 3.53 17.31
C PRO A 296 5.30 2.24 16.60
N ASN A 297 4.16 2.27 15.90
CA ASN A 297 3.81 1.26 14.91
C ASN A 297 3.84 1.90 13.49
N PRO A 298 4.70 1.41 12.57
CA PRO A 298 4.79 1.93 11.21
C PRO A 298 3.46 1.83 10.43
N LEU A 299 2.55 0.95 10.84
CA LEU A 299 1.22 0.78 10.27
C LEU A 299 0.26 1.90 10.67
N ASP A 300 0.56 2.65 11.73
CA ASP A 300 -0.29 3.75 12.19
C ASP A 300 -0.32 4.92 11.19
N VAL A 301 0.59 4.93 10.21
CA VAL A 301 0.56 5.82 9.04
C VAL A 301 -0.75 5.67 8.27
N TYR A 302 -1.31 4.46 8.22
CA TYR A 302 -2.48 4.16 7.40
C TYR A 302 -3.79 4.17 8.16
N ARG A 303 -3.78 4.43 9.48
CA ARG A 303 -5.01 4.63 10.23
C ARG A 303 -5.77 5.79 9.62
N HIS A 304 -7.02 5.54 9.25
CA HIS A 304 -7.96 6.57 8.87
C HIS A 304 -7.97 7.66 9.96
N ARG A 305 -7.53 8.87 9.61
CA ARG A 305 -7.76 10.02 10.48
C ARG A 305 -9.25 10.36 10.41
N PRO A 306 -9.92 10.68 11.53
CA PRO A 306 -11.27 11.20 11.50
C PRO A 306 -11.34 12.34 10.47
N LEU A 307 -12.45 12.41 9.73
CA LEU A 307 -12.68 13.52 8.81
C LEU A 307 -12.55 14.84 9.59
N PRO A 308 -12.09 15.94 8.96
CA PRO A 308 -12.04 17.25 9.61
C PRO A 308 -13.39 17.60 10.27
N TYR A 309 -13.38 18.37 11.34
CA TYR A 309 -14.56 18.67 12.16
C TYR A 309 -15.77 19.17 11.32
N ASP A 310 -15.52 19.99 10.30
CA ASP A 310 -16.54 20.48 9.36
C ASP A 310 -17.30 19.38 8.60
N HIS A 311 -16.69 18.19 8.48
CA HIS A 311 -17.27 17.02 7.82
C HIS A 311 -18.06 16.15 8.80
N LEU A 312 -17.70 16.13 10.09
CA LEU A 312 -18.51 15.49 11.14
C LEU A 312 -19.85 16.22 11.31
N HIS A 313 -19.85 17.54 11.19
CA HIS A 313 -21.06 18.36 11.24
C HIS A 313 -22.04 18.04 10.09
N LYS A 314 -21.51 17.81 8.87
CA LYS A 314 -22.31 17.36 7.71
C LYS A 314 -22.88 15.95 7.87
N LEU A 315 -22.27 15.13 8.74
CA LEU A 315 -22.72 13.79 9.07
C LEU A 315 -23.67 13.75 10.29
N GLY A 316 -24.12 14.91 10.79
CA GLY A 316 -25.11 15.00 11.86
C GLY A 316 -24.55 14.83 13.28
N PHE A 317 -23.23 14.96 13.48
CA PHE A 317 -22.64 14.94 14.81
C PHE A 317 -22.83 16.31 15.51
N PRO A 318 -23.25 16.34 16.78
CA PRO A 318 -23.45 17.60 17.52
C PRO A 318 -22.13 18.31 17.80
N GLU A 319 -22.18 19.64 17.95
CA GLU A 319 -21.03 20.46 18.33
C GLU A 319 -20.44 19.98 19.66
N HIS A 320 -19.22 19.44 19.64
CA HIS A 320 -18.45 19.22 20.86
C HIS A 320 -17.75 20.53 21.24
N THR A 321 -18.12 21.06 22.40
CA THR A 321 -17.48 22.21 23.04
C THR A 321 -15.99 21.89 23.28
N PRO A 322 -15.04 22.72 22.82
CA PRO A 322 -13.62 22.47 23.01
C PRO A 322 -13.25 22.74 24.48
N GLY A 323 -13.30 21.71 25.32
CA GLY A 323 -12.99 21.82 26.75
C GLY A 323 -12.39 20.59 27.43
N MET A 324 -12.33 19.43 26.76
CA MET A 324 -11.76 18.22 27.35
C MET A 324 -11.02 17.41 26.29
N LEU A 325 -9.74 17.73 26.08
CA LEU A 325 -8.63 16.84 25.70
C LEU A 325 -7.37 17.70 25.46
N SER A 326 -7.00 18.52 26.45
CA SER A 326 -5.66 19.12 26.53
C SER A 326 -4.93 18.51 27.72
N ASN A 327 -4.45 17.28 27.53
CA ASN A 327 -3.30 16.82 28.29
C ASN A 327 -2.18 16.58 27.26
N PRO A 328 -1.19 17.48 27.13
CA PRO A 328 -0.05 17.20 26.28
C PRO A 328 0.66 16.00 26.91
N LEU A 329 0.69 14.88 26.19
CA LEU A 329 1.55 13.75 26.50
C LEU A 329 2.99 14.28 26.50
N VAL A 330 3.53 14.53 27.70
CA VAL A 330 4.95 14.76 27.93
C VAL A 330 5.64 13.47 27.51
N LEU A 331 6.34 13.52 26.36
CA LEU A 331 7.17 12.42 25.90
C LEU A 331 8.34 12.24 26.89
N PRO A 332 8.63 11.02 27.36
CA PRO A 332 9.83 10.78 28.14
C PRO A 332 11.08 11.03 27.27
N PRO A 333 12.20 11.51 27.87
CA PRO A 333 13.44 11.72 27.13
C PRO A 333 13.98 10.39 26.58
N LEU A 334 14.55 10.46 25.37
CA LEU A 334 15.17 9.32 24.70
C LEU A 334 16.35 8.77 25.52
N PRO A 335 16.60 7.44 25.55
CA PRO A 335 17.74 6.86 26.25
C PRO A 335 19.08 7.32 25.66
N SER A 336 20.00 7.68 26.54
CA SER A 336 21.32 8.29 26.25
C SER A 336 22.36 7.39 25.58
N LYS A 337 21.96 6.32 24.86
CA LYS A 337 22.91 5.35 24.29
C LYS A 337 23.35 5.61 22.85
N TYR A 338 23.06 6.80 22.31
CA TYR A 338 23.49 7.22 20.97
C TYR A 338 23.96 8.68 20.94
N TYR A 339 24.81 9.06 21.90
CA TYR A 339 25.72 10.19 21.76
C TYR A 339 27.09 9.69 21.32
#